data_AF-A0A081PYC5-F1
#
_entry.id   AF-A0A081PYC5-F1
#
_cell.length_a   1.000
_cell.length_b   1.000
_cell.length_c   1.000
_cell.angle_alpha   90.00
_cell.angle_beta   90.00
_cell.angle_gamma   90.00
#
_symmetry.space_group_name_H-M   'P 1'
#
loop_
_entity.id
_entity.type
_entity.pdbx_description
1 polymer ?
#
loop_
_entity_poly.entity_id
_entity_poly.type
_entity_poly.pdbx_seq_one_letter_code
_entity_poly.pdbx_strand_id
1 'polypeptide(L)' 'MEEIAKVATEKYQAIKEQMPSADDETIALLLAVNCLSTQLSREIEFDDKEQELEELRHKLVTCKQEQSKIEDSL' A
#
# COMPACT_ATOMS: atom_id res chain seq x y z
N MET A 1 -5.45 -6.37 18.38
CA MET A 1 -4.26 -6.21 19.24
C MET A 1 -3.45 -7.51 19.31
N GLU A 2 -4.08 -8.64 19.64
CA GLU A 2 -3.40 -9.94 19.76
C GLU A 2 -2.74 -10.42 18.46
N GLU A 3 -3.40 -10.27 17.31
CA GLU A 3 -2.81 -10.65 16.02
C GLU A 3 -1.59 -9.80 15.62
N ILE A 4 -1.61 -8.50 15.93
CA ILE A 4 -0.48 -7.60 15.64
C ILE A 4 0.74 -8.00 16.48
N ALA A 5 0.52 -8.28 17.77
CA ALA A 5 1.59 -8.72 18.66
C ALA A 5 2.16 -10.09 18.24
N LYS A 6 1.30 -11.02 17.81
CA LYS A 6 1.71 -12.32 17.27
C LYS A 6 2.57 -12.15 16.02
N VAL A 7 2.13 -11.37 15.05
CA VAL A 7 2.88 -11.12 13.80
C VAL A 7 4.22 -10.43 14.08
N ALA A 8 4.25 -9.44 14.99
CA ALA A 8 5.48 -8.78 15.39
C ALA A 8 6.47 -9.78 16.02
N THR A 9 5.98 -10.67 16.88
CA THR A 9 6.80 -11.72 17.53
C THR A 9 7.35 -12.71 16.51
N GLU A 10 6.51 -13.21 15.60
CA GLU A 10 6.94 -14.13 14.54
C GLU A 10 8.01 -13.50 13.64
N LYS A 11 7.82 -12.24 13.23
CA LYS A 11 8.79 -11.51 12.41
C LYS A 11 10.08 -11.20 13.17
N TYR A 12 9.99 -10.88 14.45
CA TYR A 12 11.16 -10.69 15.31
C TYR A 12 12.02 -11.96 15.37
N GLN A 13 11.40 -13.12 15.62
CA GLN A 13 12.12 -14.39 15.67
C GLN A 13 12.73 -14.75 14.32
N ALA A 14 12.01 -14.54 13.22
CA ALA A 14 12.55 -14.77 11.88
C ALA A 14 13.81 -13.93 11.59
N ILE A 15 13.83 -12.66 12.01
CA ILE A 15 15.03 -11.80 11.88
C ILE A 15 16.16 -12.32 12.78
N LYS A 16 15.84 -12.71 14.02
CA LYS A 16 16.82 -13.24 14.98
C LYS A 16 17.48 -14.54 14.48
N GLU A 17 16.72 -15.41 13.84
CA GLU A 17 17.24 -16.64 13.21
C GLU A 17 18.21 -16.33 12.05
N GLN A 18 17.94 -15.28 11.27
CA GLN A 18 18.82 -14.85 10.18
C GLN A 18 20.05 -14.08 10.69
N MET A 19 19.94 -13.40 11.83
CA MET A 19 20.99 -12.57 12.43
C MET A 19 21.25 -12.96 13.89
N PRO A 20 21.77 -14.18 14.15
CA PRO A 20 21.87 -14.73 15.51
C PRO A 20 22.83 -13.98 16.43
N SER A 21 23.74 -13.17 15.86
CA SER A 21 24.70 -12.35 16.61
C SER A 21 24.23 -10.90 16.82
N ALA A 22 23.09 -10.50 16.26
CA ALA A 22 22.54 -9.16 16.46
C ALA A 22 21.92 -9.06 17.86
N ASP A 23 22.10 -7.91 18.51
CA ASP A 23 21.43 -7.60 19.76
C ASP A 23 19.93 -7.31 19.54
N ASP A 24 19.16 -7.35 20.62
CA ASP A 24 17.71 -7.21 20.56
C ASP A 24 17.27 -5.80 20.09
N GLU A 25 18.05 -4.74 20.34
CA GLU A 25 17.74 -3.38 19.87
C GLU A 25 17.90 -3.29 18.36
N THR A 26 18.98 -3.85 17.81
CA THR A 26 19.23 -3.93 16.37
C THR A 26 18.10 -4.68 15.65
N ILE A 27 17.65 -5.81 16.21
CA ILE A 27 16.55 -6.60 15.63
C ILE A 27 15.24 -5.80 15.69
N ALA A 28 14.95 -5.12 16.80
CA ALA A 28 13.75 -4.29 16.94
C ALA A 28 13.73 -3.11 15.95
N LEU A 29 14.85 -2.43 15.76
CA LEU A 29 14.99 -1.37 14.76
C LEU A 29 14.77 -1.91 13.35
N LEU A 30 15.37 -3.05 13.00
CA LEU A 30 15.19 -3.65 11.67
C LEU A 30 13.74 -4.08 11.44
N LEU A 31 13.07 -4.64 12.45
CA LEU A 31 11.64 -4.96 12.39
C LEU A 31 10.80 -3.71 12.12
N ALA A 32 11.07 -2.62 12.83
CA ALA A 32 10.37 -1.35 12.65
C ALA A 32 10.59 -0.78 11.24
N VAL A 33 11.84 -0.76 10.76
CA VAL A 33 12.18 -0.28 9.40
C VAL A 33 11.48 -1.13 8.34
N ASN A 34 11.48 -2.45 8.46
CA ASN A 34 10.79 -3.34 7.53
C ASN A 34 9.27 -3.12 7.52
N CYS A 35 8.69 -2.89 8.70
CA CYS A 35 7.27 -2.57 8.83
C CYS A 35 6.94 -1.25 8.11
N LEU A 36 7.71 -0.19 8.38
CA LEU A 36 7.51 1.13 7.78
C LEU A 36 7.74 1.11 6.27
N SER A 37 8.74 0.38 5.79
CA SER A 37 9.02 0.21 4.35
C SER A 37 7.87 -0.49 3.62
N THR A 38 7.32 -1.54 4.23
CA THR A 38 6.14 -2.24 3.69
C THR A 38 4.91 -1.33 3.68
N GLN A 39 4.72 -0.54 4.74
CA GLN A 39 3.62 0.42 4.83
C GLN A 39 3.74 1.49 3.73
N LEU A 40 4.92 2.11 3.58
CA LEU A 40 5.16 3.12 2.57
C LEU A 40 4.91 2.59 1.16
N SER A 41 5.35 1.35 0.86
CA SER A 41 5.12 0.75 -0.45
C SER A 41 3.63 0.55 -0.77
N ARG A 42 2.82 0.23 0.25
CA ARG A 42 1.37 0.11 0.10
C ARG A 42 0.69 1.46 -0.08
N GLU A 43 1.17 2.49 0.60
CA GLU A 43 0.67 3.86 0.45
C GLU A 43 0.95 4.39 -0.96
N ILE A 44 2.16 4.20 -1.49
CA ILE A 44 2.50 4.57 -2.88
C ILE A 44 1.60 3.84 -3.89
N GLU A 45 1.45 2.51 -3.76
CA GLU A 45 0.58 1.75 -4.67
C GLU A 45 -0.89 2.17 -4.58
N PHE A 46 -1.34 2.60 -3.39
CA PHE A 46 -2.68 3.12 -3.20
C PHE A 46 -2.86 4.47 -3.90
N ASP A 47 -1.92 5.39 -3.73
CA ASP A 47 -1.92 6.71 -4.36
C ASP A 47 -1.94 6.58 -5.89
N ASP A 48 -1.11 5.69 -6.46
CA ASP A 48 -1.09 5.42 -7.91
C ASP A 48 -2.46 4.94 -8.42
N LYS A 49 -3.12 4.04 -7.69
CA LYS A 49 -4.46 3.54 -8.03
C LYS A 49 -5.54 4.61 -7.90
N GLU A 50 -5.42 5.50 -6.91
CA GLU A 50 -6.35 6.61 -6.74
C GLU A 50 -6.27 7.58 -7.92
N GLN A 51 -5.05 7.89 -8.37
CA GLN A 51 -4.83 8.71 -9.55
C GLN A 51 -5.41 8.05 -10.82
N GLU A 52 -5.13 6.77 -11.05
CA GLU A 52 -5.67 6.04 -12.21
C GLU A 52 -7.21 6.02 -12.19
N LEU A 53 -7.81 5.79 -11.02
CA LEU A 53 -9.26 5.78 -10.86
C LEU A 53 -9.88 7.14 -11.17
N GLU A 54 -9.25 8.24 -10.75
CA GLU A 54 -9.74 9.59 -11.03
C GLU A 54 -9.65 9.93 -12.52
N GLU A 55 -8.56 9.55 -13.19
CA GLU A 55 -8.44 9.69 -14.64
C GLU A 55 -9.52 8.92 -15.39
N LEU A 56 -9.81 7.67 -14.96
CA LEU A 56 -10.87 6.86 -15.56
C LEU A 56 -12.25 7.46 -15.34
N ARG A 57 -12.53 8.03 -14.16
CA ARG A 57 -13.77 8.75 -13.87
C ARG A 57 -13.93 9.97 -14.78
N HIS A 58 -12.88 10.78 -14.93
CA HIS A 58 -12.91 11.92 -15.84
C HIS A 58 -13.17 11.50 -17.29
N LYS A 59 -12.45 10.49 -17.80
CA LYS A 59 -12.67 9.95 -19.16
C LYS A 59 -14.12 9.49 -19.35
N LEU A 60 -14.67 8.75 -18.38
CA LEU A 60 -16.05 8.25 -18.45
C LEU A 60 -17.09 9.37 -18.46
N VAL A 61 -16.89 10.43 -17.66
CA VAL A 61 -17.78 11.60 -17.67
C VAL A 61 -17.72 12.30 -19.02
N THR A 62 -16.53 12.53 -19.56
CA THR A 62 -16.35 13.16 -20.87
C THR A 62 -17.01 12.35 -21.99
N CYS A 63 -16.78 11.04 -22.04
CA CYS A 63 -17.42 10.17 -23.04
C CYS A 63 -18.95 10.20 -22.95
N LYS A 64 -19.52 10.21 -21.73
CA LYS A 64 -20.99 10.33 -21.55
C LYS A 64 -21.52 11.68 -22.04
N GLN A 65 -20.81 12.77 -21.80
CA GLN A 65 -21.20 14.10 -22.28
C GLN A 65 -21.10 14.22 -23.80
N GLU A 66 -20.13 13.56 -24.42
CA GLU A 66 -20.01 13.49 -25.88
C GLU A 66 -21.16 12.67 -26.49
N GLN A 67 -21.50 11.53 -25.89
CA GLN A 67 -22.64 10.72 -26.32
C GLN A 67 -23.97 11.49 -26.23
N SER A 68 -24.23 12.20 -25.13
CA SER A 68 -25.47 12.98 -24.99
C SER A 68 -25.58 14.09 -26.03
N LYS A 69 -24.47 14.78 -26.36
CA LYS A 69 -24.45 15.83 -27.40
C LYS A 69 -24.76 15.29 -28.79
N ILE A 70 -24.32 14.06 -29.09
CA ILE A 70 -24.61 13.39 -30.36
C ILE A 70 -26.09 13.01 -30.44
N GLU A 71 -26.66 12.47 -29.36
CA GLU A 71 -28.08 12.11 -29.28
C GLU A 71 -29.01 13.34 -29.39
N ASP A 72 -28.65 14.46 -28.76
CA ASP A 72 -29.43 15.71 -28.84
C ASP A 72 -29.37 16.38 -30.23
N SER A 73 -28.43 15.98 -31.10
CA SER A 73 -28.24 16.54 -32.44
C SER A 73 -28.90 15.72 -33.57
N LEU A 74 -29.54 14.59 -33.25
CA LEU A 74 -30.23 13.67 -34.17
C LEU A 74 -31.75 13.83 -34.09
#